data_AF-A0AAE3YDX6-F1
#
_entry.id   AF-A0AAE3YDX6-F1
#
_cell.length_a   1.000
_cell.length_b   1.000
_cell.length_c   1.000
_cell.angle_alpha   90.00
_cell.angle_beta   90.00
_cell.angle_gamma   90.00
#
_symmetry.space_group_name_H-M   'P 1'
#
loop_
_entity.id
_entity.type
_entity.pdbx_description
1 polymer ?
#
loop_
_entity_poly.entity_id
_entity_poly.type
_entity_poly.pdbx_seq_one_letter_code
_entity_poly.pdbx_strand_id
1 'polypeptide(L)'
;MNKTFAEQVITFNEHLTYSGELPEGFVVLNPYLDNPETMEVMQKFYHKYYNDSHKRKFIIGINPSRYGAGVTGVPFTDTKRLEAVCGIKMESARTHEVSSVFIYDMIEDYGGADIFYKEMYINSPFPLAIVKKTKKGWVNANYYDDKKLFEAVKDFMIDSLKKHMSLNLDPSEVFILGKKNADFISTLNKEAKLFDRMTVLEHPRYIQQYKSKEKQLYIDKYILALKK
;
A
#
# COMPACT_ATOMS: atom_id res chain seq x y z
N MET A 1 25.84 -6.28 -11.34
CA MET A 1 24.48 -6.30 -11.92
C MET A 1 23.65 -5.29 -11.16
N ASN A 2 22.83 -4.48 -11.83
CA ASN A 2 21.88 -3.59 -11.14
C ASN A 2 20.81 -4.46 -10.46
N LYS A 3 20.46 -4.16 -9.20
CA LYS A 3 19.38 -4.85 -8.48
C LYS A 3 18.05 -4.69 -9.22
N THR A 4 17.25 -5.75 -9.31
CA THR A 4 15.89 -5.65 -9.86
C THR A 4 15.01 -4.82 -8.93
N PHE A 5 13.84 -4.39 -9.41
CA PHE A 5 12.83 -3.70 -8.64
C PHE A 5 12.43 -4.54 -7.41
N ALA A 6 12.22 -5.85 -7.61
CA ALA A 6 11.94 -6.81 -6.54
C ALA A 6 13.01 -6.76 -5.45
N GLU A 7 14.29 -6.89 -5.80
CA GLU A 7 15.39 -6.89 -4.83
C GLU A 7 15.46 -5.59 -4.02
N GLN A 8 15.18 -4.46 -4.65
CA GLN A 8 15.18 -3.17 -3.99
C GLN A 8 14.01 -3.03 -3.00
N VAL A 9 12.81 -3.50 -3.37
CA VAL A 9 11.65 -3.50 -2.45
C VAL A 9 11.82 -4.49 -1.31
N ILE A 10 12.36 -5.68 -1.58
CA ILE A 10 12.66 -6.68 -0.55
C ILE A 10 13.67 -6.10 0.44
N THR A 11 14.79 -5.54 -0.06
CA THR A 11 15.79 -4.88 0.80
C THR A 11 15.15 -3.76 1.63
N PHE A 12 14.26 -2.96 1.04
CA PHE A 12 13.54 -1.90 1.76
C PHE A 12 12.69 -2.46 2.89
N ASN A 13 11.91 -3.51 2.64
CA ASN A 13 11.02 -4.13 3.62
C ASN A 13 11.79 -4.84 4.75
N GLU A 14 12.91 -5.50 4.45
CA GLU A 14 13.79 -6.15 5.44
C GLU A 14 14.36 -5.15 6.47
N HIS A 15 14.65 -3.93 6.02
CA HIS A 15 15.19 -2.87 6.86
C HIS A 15 14.11 -1.88 7.32
N LEU A 16 12.83 -2.17 7.07
CA LEU A 16 11.74 -1.27 7.41
C LEU A 16 11.51 -1.29 8.92
N THR A 17 11.85 -0.19 9.57
CA THR A 17 11.60 0.01 11.00
C THR A 17 11.13 1.45 11.23
N TYR A 18 10.25 1.65 12.21
CA TYR A 18 9.91 2.97 12.72
C TYR A 18 10.27 3.03 14.19
N SER A 19 11.19 3.93 14.54
CA SER A 19 11.71 4.11 15.90
C SER A 19 11.33 5.47 16.51
N GLY A 20 10.42 6.22 15.86
CA GLY A 20 9.93 7.50 16.37
C GLY A 20 8.93 7.34 17.52
N GLU A 21 8.79 8.39 18.32
CA GLU A 21 7.77 8.43 19.38
C GLU A 21 6.37 8.64 18.80
N LEU A 22 5.38 7.97 19.39
CA LEU A 22 3.98 8.11 19.01
C LEU A 22 3.17 8.75 20.15
N PRO A 23 2.07 9.47 19.82
CA PRO A 23 1.15 9.94 20.84
C PRO A 23 0.58 8.78 21.67
N GLU A 24 0.18 9.07 22.91
CA GLU A 24 -0.38 8.07 23.82
C GLU A 24 -1.54 7.29 23.16
N GLY A 25 -1.49 5.97 23.30
CA GLY A 25 -2.51 5.05 22.80
C GLY A 25 -2.34 4.65 21.33
N PHE A 26 -1.32 5.12 20.62
CA PHE A 26 -0.96 4.63 19.28
C PHE A 26 0.25 3.69 19.34
N VAL A 27 0.21 2.65 18.51
CA VAL A 27 1.31 1.67 18.35
C VAL A 27 1.46 1.35 16.87
N VAL A 28 2.71 1.19 16.43
CA VAL A 28 3.06 0.70 15.10
C VAL A 28 3.26 -0.81 15.15
N LEU A 29 2.68 -1.51 14.18
CA LEU A 29 2.85 -2.95 13.98
C LEU A 29 3.68 -3.17 12.72
N ASN A 30 4.76 -3.94 12.86
CA ASN A 30 5.63 -4.31 11.76
C ASN A 30 5.40 -5.78 11.38
N PRO A 31 4.76 -6.05 10.24
CA PRO A 31 4.39 -7.42 9.87
C PRO A 31 5.61 -8.32 9.63
N TYR A 32 6.79 -7.74 9.40
CA TYR A 32 8.03 -8.44 9.12
C TYR A 32 8.77 -8.93 10.37
N LEU A 33 8.39 -8.48 11.57
CA LEU A 33 9.04 -8.87 12.82
C LEU A 33 8.28 -10.00 13.56
N ASP A 34 6.96 -10.03 13.44
CA ASP A 34 6.12 -10.91 14.26
C ASP A 34 5.92 -12.31 13.64
N ASN A 35 5.99 -12.42 12.31
CA ASN A 35 5.76 -13.66 11.59
C ASN A 35 6.77 -13.85 10.45
N PRO A 36 7.70 -14.81 10.56
CA PRO A 36 8.69 -15.08 9.52
C PRO A 36 8.07 -15.38 8.14
N GLU A 37 6.90 -16.03 8.10
CA GLU A 37 6.23 -16.37 6.84
C GLU A 37 5.84 -15.12 6.03
N THR A 38 5.56 -13.99 6.69
CA THR A 38 5.30 -12.71 6.02
C THR A 38 6.42 -12.37 5.03
N MET A 39 7.68 -12.52 5.47
CA MET A 39 8.85 -12.21 4.65
C MET A 39 8.92 -13.15 3.44
N GLU A 40 8.68 -14.44 3.66
CA GLU A 40 8.70 -15.45 2.59
C GLU A 40 7.65 -15.18 1.51
N VAL A 41 6.39 -14.91 1.90
CA VAL A 41 5.30 -14.69 0.94
C VAL A 41 5.46 -13.35 0.22
N MET A 42 5.96 -12.32 0.92
CA MET A 42 6.28 -11.02 0.33
C MET A 42 7.40 -11.15 -0.71
N GLN A 43 8.49 -11.85 -0.41
CA GLN A 43 9.58 -12.12 -1.36
C GLN A 43 9.07 -12.88 -2.59
N LYS A 44 8.29 -13.95 -2.40
CA LYS A 44 7.67 -14.70 -3.51
C LYS A 44 6.83 -13.79 -4.41
N PHE A 45 6.06 -12.88 -3.82
CA PHE A 45 5.24 -11.94 -4.59
C PHE A 45 6.10 -10.97 -5.42
N TYR A 46 7.09 -10.32 -4.81
CA TYR A 46 7.92 -9.36 -5.54
C TYR A 46 8.79 -10.02 -6.59
N HIS A 47 9.37 -11.19 -6.34
CA HIS A 47 10.07 -11.95 -7.39
C HIS A 47 9.14 -12.40 -8.52
N LYS A 48 7.88 -12.72 -8.24
CA LYS A 48 6.94 -13.10 -9.29
C LYS A 48 6.60 -11.93 -10.23
N TYR A 49 6.33 -10.75 -9.68
CA TYR A 49 5.74 -9.63 -10.44
C TYR A 49 6.69 -8.48 -10.77
N TYR A 50 7.83 -8.38 -10.08
CA TYR A 50 8.75 -7.23 -10.17
C TYR A 50 10.21 -7.65 -10.38
N ASN A 51 10.48 -8.87 -10.86
CA ASN A 51 11.84 -9.35 -11.13
C ASN A 51 12.42 -8.80 -12.45
N ASP A 52 12.36 -7.48 -12.60
CA ASP A 52 12.89 -6.70 -13.71
C ASP A 52 13.33 -5.31 -13.21
N SER A 53 13.74 -4.41 -14.10
CA SER A 53 14.07 -3.02 -13.76
C SER A 53 13.20 -2.02 -14.53
N HIS A 54 12.06 -2.45 -15.05
CA HIS A 54 11.18 -1.62 -15.84
C HIS A 54 10.58 -0.51 -14.97
N LYS A 55 10.30 0.65 -15.58
CA LYS A 55 9.63 1.76 -14.90
C LYS A 55 8.19 1.37 -14.54
N ARG A 56 7.65 1.90 -13.44
CA ARG A 56 6.25 1.71 -13.02
C ARG A 56 5.58 3.03 -12.67
N LYS A 57 4.27 3.10 -12.88
CA LYS A 57 3.43 4.14 -12.28
C LYS A 57 3.18 3.82 -10.81
N PHE A 58 2.98 4.86 -9.99
CA PHE A 58 2.88 4.70 -8.54
C PHE A 58 1.47 4.97 -8.03
N ILE A 59 0.89 3.97 -7.38
CA ILE A 59 -0.38 4.05 -6.66
C ILE A 59 -0.08 4.15 -5.16
N ILE A 60 -0.62 5.19 -4.52
CA ILE A 60 -0.33 5.51 -3.12
C ILE A 60 -1.60 5.34 -2.28
N GLY A 61 -1.60 4.29 -1.45
CA GLY A 61 -2.59 4.02 -0.40
C GLY A 61 -2.39 4.88 0.85
N ILE A 62 -3.07 4.52 1.93
CA ILE A 62 -3.01 5.26 3.21
C ILE A 62 -1.86 4.72 4.08
N ASN A 63 -2.10 3.63 4.79
CA ASN A 63 -1.11 2.79 5.47
C ASN A 63 -1.71 1.39 5.63
N PRO A 64 -0.88 0.34 5.82
CA PRO A 64 -1.37 -1.02 6.03
C PRO A 64 -2.40 -1.14 7.16
N SER A 65 -3.33 -2.08 6.99
CA SER A 65 -4.21 -2.56 8.05
C SER A 65 -3.65 -3.85 8.66
N ARG A 66 -4.02 -4.17 9.90
CA ARG A 66 -3.62 -5.43 10.58
C ARG A 66 -4.21 -6.71 9.97
N TYR A 67 -4.96 -6.62 8.88
CA TYR A 67 -5.63 -7.77 8.24
C TYR A 67 -5.20 -7.98 6.77
N GLY A 68 -4.50 -7.02 6.16
CA GLY A 68 -4.04 -7.08 4.78
C GLY A 68 -2.53 -7.14 4.70
N ALA A 69 -1.92 -6.07 4.17
CA ALA A 69 -0.47 -5.92 4.11
C ALA A 69 0.22 -5.99 5.49
N GLY A 70 -0.50 -5.68 6.58
CA GLY A 70 -0.03 -5.93 7.95
C GLY A 70 0.00 -7.41 8.36
N VAL A 71 -0.27 -8.33 7.42
CA VAL A 71 -0.12 -9.79 7.57
C VAL A 71 0.70 -10.36 6.41
N THR A 72 0.41 -9.97 5.17
CA THR A 72 1.07 -10.54 3.98
C THR A 72 2.33 -9.79 3.53
N GLY A 73 2.56 -8.57 4.02
CA GLY A 73 3.59 -7.67 3.50
C GLY A 73 3.29 -7.10 2.11
N VAL A 74 2.14 -7.43 1.50
CA VAL A 74 1.79 -7.02 0.14
C VAL A 74 0.59 -6.06 0.16
N PRO A 75 0.73 -4.81 -0.34
CA PRO A 75 -0.34 -3.82 -0.37
C PRO A 75 -1.62 -4.33 -1.02
N PHE A 76 -2.76 -4.07 -0.37
CA PHE A 76 -4.11 -4.47 -0.81
C PHE A 76 -4.27 -5.95 -1.16
N THR A 77 -3.43 -6.82 -0.60
CA THR A 77 -3.44 -8.25 -0.89
C THR A 77 -3.58 -9.02 0.41
N ASP A 78 -4.81 -9.43 0.72
CA ASP A 78 -5.02 -10.33 1.84
C ASP A 78 -4.63 -11.77 1.46
N THR A 79 -4.57 -12.65 2.46
CA THR A 79 -4.19 -14.06 2.25
C THR A 79 -5.07 -14.80 1.23
N LYS A 80 -6.37 -14.46 1.14
CA LYS A 80 -7.29 -15.09 0.19
C LYS A 80 -6.94 -14.72 -1.25
N ARG A 81 -6.64 -13.45 -1.55
CA ARG A 81 -6.24 -13.01 -2.89
C ARG A 81 -4.81 -13.42 -3.22
N LEU A 82 -3.92 -13.41 -2.23
CA LEU A 82 -2.55 -13.89 -2.38
C LEU A 82 -2.55 -15.36 -2.85
N GLU A 83 -3.38 -16.20 -2.25
CA GLU A 83 -3.53 -17.59 -2.66
C GLU A 83 -4.27 -17.71 -4.00
N ALA A 84 -5.51 -17.20 -4.09
CA ALA A 84 -6.40 -17.47 -5.21
C ALA A 84 -5.98 -16.81 -6.54
N VAL A 85 -5.34 -15.64 -6.49
CA VAL A 85 -4.94 -14.89 -7.69
C VAL A 85 -3.43 -14.93 -7.89
N CYS A 86 -2.64 -14.75 -6.82
CA CYS A 86 -1.19 -14.75 -6.94
C CYS A 86 -0.56 -16.16 -6.86
N GLY A 87 -1.31 -17.19 -6.45
CA GLY A 87 -0.80 -18.55 -6.30
C GLY A 87 0.21 -18.70 -5.17
N ILE A 88 0.21 -17.80 -4.20
CA ILE A 88 1.13 -17.78 -3.05
C ILE A 88 0.30 -18.01 -1.79
N LYS A 89 0.38 -19.21 -1.24
CA LYS A 89 -0.34 -19.57 -0.02
C LYS A 89 0.43 -19.11 1.22
N MET A 90 -0.31 -18.62 2.21
CA MET A 90 0.16 -18.34 3.56
C MET A 90 -0.54 -19.32 4.51
N GLU A 91 0.23 -20.13 5.24
CA GLU A 91 -0.27 -21.20 6.11
C GLU A 91 -0.59 -20.70 7.52
N SER A 92 0.18 -19.74 8.04
CA SER A 92 0.05 -19.25 9.41
C SER A 92 -1.20 -18.39 9.65
N ALA A 93 -1.81 -17.84 8.61
CA ALA A 93 -2.93 -16.92 8.74
C ALA A 93 -3.93 -17.03 7.59
N ARG A 94 -5.20 -16.75 7.92
CA ARG A 94 -6.26 -16.56 6.93
C ARG A 94 -7.08 -15.31 7.27
N THR A 95 -6.97 -14.30 6.42
CA THR A 95 -7.53 -12.97 6.59
C THR A 95 -8.50 -12.60 5.46
N HIS A 96 -9.31 -11.59 5.72
CA HIS A 96 -10.20 -11.01 4.72
C HIS A 96 -10.18 -9.48 4.80
N GLU A 97 -9.70 -8.82 3.75
CA GLU A 97 -9.75 -7.37 3.61
C GLU A 97 -10.67 -6.94 2.46
N VAL A 98 -11.71 -6.16 2.77
CA VAL A 98 -12.66 -5.62 1.79
C VAL A 98 -11.98 -4.80 0.69
N SER A 99 -10.97 -4.00 1.02
CA SER A 99 -10.21 -3.23 0.02
C SER A 99 -9.51 -4.14 -0.97
N SER A 100 -9.00 -5.30 -0.50
CA SER A 100 -8.34 -6.30 -1.34
C SER A 100 -9.33 -6.94 -2.32
N VAL A 101 -10.60 -7.14 -1.93
CA VAL A 101 -11.64 -7.60 -2.86
C VAL A 101 -11.74 -6.65 -4.05
N PHE A 102 -11.95 -5.36 -3.78
CA PHE A 102 -12.10 -4.37 -4.86
C PHE A 102 -10.86 -4.25 -5.75
N ILE A 103 -9.66 -4.20 -5.15
CA ILE A 103 -8.43 -4.07 -5.94
C ILE A 103 -8.24 -5.27 -6.86
N TYR A 104 -8.53 -6.48 -6.41
CA TYR A 104 -8.37 -7.66 -7.27
C TYR A 104 -9.49 -7.81 -8.31
N ASP A 105 -10.73 -7.41 -8.00
CA ASP A 105 -11.78 -7.28 -9.02
C ASP A 105 -11.36 -6.27 -10.11
N MET A 106 -10.76 -5.14 -9.71
CA MET A 106 -10.23 -4.14 -10.65
C MET A 106 -9.03 -4.66 -11.45
N ILE A 107 -8.12 -5.40 -10.82
CA ILE A 107 -6.97 -6.02 -11.50
C ILE A 107 -7.42 -7.06 -12.53
N GLU A 108 -8.47 -7.83 -12.24
CA GLU A 108 -9.07 -8.77 -13.18
C GLU A 108 -9.52 -8.03 -14.46
N ASP A 109 -10.36 -7.00 -14.30
CA ASP A 109 -10.84 -6.18 -15.43
C ASP A 109 -9.73 -5.35 -16.10
N TYR A 110 -8.64 -5.05 -15.38
CA TYR A 110 -7.46 -4.39 -15.96
C TYR A 110 -6.77 -5.26 -17.01
N GLY A 111 -6.86 -6.59 -16.89
CA GLY A 111 -6.17 -7.58 -17.72
C GLY A 111 -5.41 -8.65 -16.93
N GLY A 112 -5.61 -8.71 -15.61
CA GLY A 112 -4.96 -9.68 -14.72
C GLY A 112 -3.71 -9.14 -14.02
N ALA A 113 -3.27 -9.88 -12.99
CA ALA A 113 -2.19 -9.46 -12.09
C ALA A 113 -0.83 -9.29 -12.79
N ASP A 114 -0.49 -10.15 -13.75
CA ASP A 114 0.78 -10.06 -14.48
C ASP A 114 0.88 -8.77 -15.30
N ILE A 115 -0.21 -8.37 -15.97
CA ILE A 115 -0.26 -7.11 -16.73
C ILE A 115 -0.25 -5.92 -15.78
N PHE A 116 -1.10 -5.95 -14.74
CA PHE A 116 -1.22 -4.85 -13.80
C PHE A 116 0.10 -4.55 -13.09
N TYR A 117 0.75 -5.56 -12.48
CA TYR A 117 1.98 -5.34 -11.73
C TYR A 117 3.21 -5.11 -12.61
N LYS A 118 3.13 -5.38 -13.92
CA LYS A 118 4.14 -4.95 -14.90
C LYS A 118 4.09 -3.44 -15.19
N GLU A 119 2.99 -2.76 -14.87
CA GLU A 119 2.82 -1.32 -15.14
C GLU A 119 2.69 -0.49 -13.87
N MET A 120 2.14 -1.09 -12.81
CA MET A 120 1.78 -0.43 -11.56
C MET A 120 2.60 -0.95 -10.39
N TYR A 121 2.95 -0.05 -9.49
CA TYR A 121 3.47 -0.36 -8.17
C TYR A 121 2.55 0.28 -7.12
N ILE A 122 2.15 -0.49 -6.10
CA ILE A 122 1.32 0.02 -5.00
C ILE A 122 2.16 0.10 -3.73
N ASN A 123 2.13 1.23 -3.02
CA ASN A 123 2.62 1.33 -1.65
C ASN A 123 1.89 2.47 -0.91
N SER A 124 2.44 2.96 0.20
CA SER A 124 1.88 3.99 1.06
C SER A 124 3.00 4.84 1.67
N PRO A 125 2.73 6.11 2.03
CA PRO A 125 3.73 6.96 2.68
C PRO A 125 4.22 6.35 4.01
N PHE A 126 3.33 5.71 4.77
CA PHE A 126 3.67 5.00 6.00
C PHE A 126 3.43 3.48 5.80
N PRO A 127 4.45 2.70 5.37
CA PRO A 127 4.31 1.29 5.00
C PRO A 127 4.22 0.32 6.19
N LEU A 128 3.78 0.79 7.36
CA LEU A 128 3.56 -0.03 8.56
C LEU A 128 2.12 0.15 9.07
N ALA A 129 1.58 -0.86 9.74
CA ALA A 129 0.24 -0.73 10.30
C ALA A 129 0.28 0.12 11.57
N ILE A 130 -0.75 0.95 11.78
CA ILE A 130 -0.92 1.72 13.02
C ILE A 130 -2.20 1.25 13.69
N VAL A 131 -2.14 1.02 15.01
CA VAL A 131 -3.31 0.70 15.83
C VAL A 131 -3.48 1.72 16.94
N LYS A 132 -4.74 2.02 17.29
CA LYS A 132 -5.12 2.89 18.40
C LYS A 132 -5.85 2.11 19.47
N LYS A 133 -5.50 2.33 20.73
CA LYS A 133 -6.20 1.78 21.90
C LYS A 133 -7.53 2.51 22.09
N THR A 134 -8.60 1.74 22.25
CA THR A 134 -9.95 2.25 22.56
C THR A 134 -10.52 1.53 23.78
N LYS A 135 -11.68 2.00 24.30
CA LYS A 135 -12.41 1.29 25.36
C LYS A 135 -12.77 -0.16 24.99
N LYS A 136 -12.88 -0.47 23.69
CA LYS A 136 -13.26 -1.79 23.17
C LYS A 136 -12.05 -2.60 22.66
N GLY A 137 -10.83 -2.17 22.96
CA GLY A 137 -9.59 -2.79 22.49
C GLY A 137 -8.91 -2.01 21.36
N TRP A 138 -7.98 -2.67 20.66
CA TRP A 138 -7.19 -2.06 19.59
C TRP A 138 -7.98 -2.02 18.27
N VAL A 139 -7.92 -0.89 17.57
CA VAL A 139 -8.50 -0.71 16.23
C VAL A 139 -7.43 -0.18 15.27
N ASN A 140 -7.58 -0.43 13.96
CA ASN A 140 -6.71 0.19 12.96
C ASN A 140 -6.85 1.72 13.01
N ALA A 141 -5.75 2.43 12.83
CA ALA A 141 -5.70 3.87 12.67
C ALA A 141 -5.00 4.23 11.37
N ASN A 142 -5.44 5.33 10.76
CA ASN A 142 -4.71 5.97 9.70
C ASN A 142 -3.71 6.96 10.28
N TYR A 143 -2.59 7.17 9.60
CA TYR A 143 -1.56 8.14 10.01
C TYR A 143 -2.11 9.58 10.19
N TYR A 144 -3.26 9.89 9.57
CA TYR A 144 -3.92 11.19 9.62
C TYR A 144 -5.16 11.26 10.54
N ASP A 145 -5.42 10.23 11.34
CA ASP A 145 -6.60 10.21 12.22
C ASP A 145 -6.43 11.12 13.45
N ASP A 146 -5.19 11.49 13.78
CA ASP A 146 -4.84 12.45 14.83
C ASP A 146 -3.75 13.39 14.33
N LYS A 147 -3.86 14.69 14.64
CA LYS A 147 -2.88 15.69 14.20
C LYS A 147 -1.49 15.41 14.79
N LYS A 148 -1.39 15.05 16.07
CA LYS A 148 -0.11 14.76 16.71
C LYS A 148 0.52 13.51 16.12
N LEU A 149 -0.30 12.52 15.74
CA LEU A 149 0.18 11.31 15.06
C LEU A 149 0.77 11.68 13.69
N PHE A 150 0.05 12.48 12.89
CA PHE A 150 0.53 12.90 11.58
C PHE A 150 1.89 13.61 11.69
N GLU A 151 2.02 14.59 12.58
CA GLU A 151 3.30 15.30 12.79
C GLU A 151 4.42 14.35 13.21
N ALA A 152 4.14 13.39 14.10
CA ALA A 152 5.14 12.43 14.60
C ALA A 152 5.67 11.47 13.53
N VAL A 153 4.88 11.17 12.49
CA VAL A 153 5.27 10.22 11.43
C VAL A 153 5.60 10.92 10.11
N LYS A 154 5.46 12.25 10.03
CA LYS A 154 5.60 13.04 8.79
C LYS A 154 6.96 12.88 8.12
N ASP A 155 8.05 13.06 8.86
CA ASP A 155 9.40 13.00 8.31
C ASP A 155 9.73 11.59 7.79
N PHE A 156 9.32 10.58 8.56
CA PHE A 156 9.42 9.19 8.13
C PHE A 156 8.64 8.91 6.84
N MET A 157 7.43 9.47 6.70
CA MET A 157 6.65 9.34 5.47
C MET A 157 7.33 9.99 4.27
N ILE A 158 7.94 11.17 4.45
CA ILE A 158 8.72 11.82 3.40
C ILE A 158 9.90 10.94 2.98
N ASP A 159 10.65 10.40 3.94
CA ASP A 159 11.81 9.56 3.66
C ASP A 159 11.42 8.22 3.02
N SER A 160 10.30 7.64 3.44
CA SER A 160 9.71 6.45 2.83
C SER A 160 9.34 6.71 1.38
N LEU A 161 8.63 7.81 1.08
CA LEU A 161 8.27 8.16 -0.29
C LEU A 161 9.51 8.44 -1.15
N LYS A 162 10.54 9.14 -0.64
CA LYS A 162 11.81 9.34 -1.36
C LYS A 162 12.47 8.00 -1.73
N LYS A 163 12.51 7.05 -0.79
CA LYS A 163 13.03 5.70 -1.04
C LYS A 163 12.22 4.97 -2.12
N HIS A 164 10.89 5.07 -2.10
CA HIS A 164 10.07 4.49 -3.16
C HIS A 164 10.28 5.16 -4.52
N MET A 165 10.35 6.49 -4.58
CA MET A 165 10.61 7.21 -5.83
C MET A 165 11.98 6.89 -6.44
N SER A 166 12.94 6.39 -5.64
CA SER A 166 14.23 5.91 -6.14
C SER A 166 14.17 4.56 -6.88
N LEU A 167 13.05 3.82 -6.80
CA LEU A 167 12.84 2.51 -7.42
C LEU A 167 12.55 2.58 -8.94
N ASN A 168 12.95 3.65 -9.63
CA ASN A 168 12.59 3.92 -11.03
C ASN A 168 11.07 4.03 -11.25
N LEU A 169 10.37 4.75 -10.37
CA LEU A 169 8.96 5.11 -10.56
C LEU A 169 8.82 6.31 -11.51
N ASP A 170 7.67 6.44 -12.16
CA ASP A 170 7.32 7.63 -12.94
C ASP A 170 6.90 8.78 -11.99
N PRO A 171 7.68 9.89 -11.91
CA PRO A 171 7.34 11.02 -11.05
C PRO A 171 6.32 11.98 -11.68
N SER A 172 6.00 11.83 -12.98
CA SER A 172 5.12 12.78 -13.67
C SER A 172 3.67 12.74 -13.14
N GLU A 173 3.21 11.56 -12.71
CA GLU A 173 1.90 11.38 -12.10
C GLU A 173 1.87 10.21 -11.11
N VAL A 174 1.26 10.46 -9.96
CA VAL A 174 0.92 9.44 -8.97
C VAL A 174 -0.60 9.32 -8.80
N PHE A 175 -1.06 8.14 -8.41
CA PHE A 175 -2.49 7.84 -8.20
C PHE A 175 -2.77 7.67 -6.72
N ILE A 176 -3.49 8.62 -6.13
CA ILE A 176 -3.73 8.66 -4.69
C ILE A 176 -5.07 8.01 -4.37
N LEU A 177 -5.07 7.01 -3.49
CA LEU A 177 -6.29 6.35 -3.05
C LEU A 177 -6.85 7.07 -1.82
N GLY A 178 -7.96 7.80 -2.03
CA GLY A 178 -8.73 8.50 -1.00
C GLY A 178 -8.55 10.01 -1.02
N LYS A 179 -9.66 10.76 -0.96
CA LYS A 179 -9.66 12.22 -0.97
C LYS A 179 -8.91 12.82 0.22
N LYS A 180 -9.23 12.37 1.45
CA LYS A 180 -8.52 12.82 2.66
C LYS A 180 -7.03 12.49 2.57
N ASN A 181 -6.66 11.31 2.06
CA ASN A 181 -5.27 10.90 1.87
C ASN A 181 -4.52 11.87 0.94
N ALA A 182 -5.17 12.33 -0.13
CA ALA A 182 -4.61 13.29 -1.07
C ALA A 182 -4.28 14.65 -0.44
N ASP A 183 -5.08 15.12 0.53
CA ASP A 183 -4.80 16.39 1.24
C ASP A 183 -3.48 16.30 2.03
N PHE A 184 -3.24 15.18 2.72
CA PHE A 184 -2.00 14.94 3.48
C PHE A 184 -0.81 14.70 2.55
N ILE A 185 -0.97 13.87 1.52
CA ILE A 185 0.10 13.64 0.53
C ILE A 185 0.45 14.92 -0.23
N SER A 186 -0.52 15.80 -0.51
CA SER A 186 -0.26 17.14 -1.06
C SER A 186 0.64 17.95 -0.13
N THR A 187 0.41 17.86 1.18
CA THR A 187 1.22 18.54 2.19
C THR A 187 2.66 18.02 2.18
N LEU A 188 2.85 16.69 2.15
CA LEU A 188 4.18 16.07 2.04
C LEU A 188 4.88 16.47 0.73
N ASN A 189 4.15 16.46 -0.40
CA ASN A 189 4.73 16.74 -1.70
C ASN A 189 5.08 18.22 -1.90
N LYS A 190 4.36 19.17 -1.27
CA LYS A 190 4.72 20.59 -1.26
C LYS A 190 6.10 20.83 -0.64
N GLU A 191 6.44 20.04 0.37
CA GLU A 191 7.72 20.12 1.06
C GLU A 191 8.83 19.38 0.32
N ALA A 192 8.57 18.13 -0.09
CA ALA A 192 9.59 17.24 -0.61
C ALA A 192 9.72 17.24 -2.15
N LYS A 193 8.74 17.78 -2.89
CA LYS A 193 8.71 17.88 -4.37
C LYS A 193 9.04 16.55 -5.06
N LEU A 194 8.28 15.51 -4.75
CA LEU A 194 8.53 14.12 -5.15
C LEU A 194 7.91 13.75 -6.51
N PHE A 195 6.80 14.39 -6.89
CA PHE A 195 6.08 14.11 -8.13
C PHE A 195 5.27 15.33 -8.60
N ASP A 196 4.94 15.38 -9.89
CA ASP A 196 4.39 16.57 -10.55
C ASP A 196 2.85 16.65 -10.43
N ARG A 197 2.15 15.54 -10.73
CA ARG A 197 0.69 15.46 -10.72
C ARG A 197 0.15 14.40 -9.76
N MET A 198 -0.98 14.69 -9.14
CA MET A 198 -1.75 13.71 -8.35
C MET A 198 -3.11 13.50 -8.98
N THR A 199 -3.41 12.27 -9.40
CA THR A 199 -4.78 11.85 -9.75
C THR A 199 -5.39 11.14 -8.55
N VAL A 200 -6.53 11.66 -8.07
CA VAL A 200 -7.18 11.14 -6.87
C VAL A 200 -8.31 10.18 -7.26
N LEU A 201 -8.28 8.98 -6.68
CA LEU A 201 -9.31 7.94 -6.83
C LEU A 201 -9.95 7.64 -5.47
N GLU A 202 -11.22 7.28 -5.44
CA GLU A 202 -11.93 6.93 -4.21
C GLU A 202 -11.30 5.68 -3.59
N HIS A 203 -11.02 5.69 -2.29
CA HIS A 203 -10.34 4.56 -1.66
C HIS A 203 -11.17 3.26 -1.77
N PRO A 204 -10.55 2.09 -2.05
CA PRO A 204 -11.26 0.81 -2.22
C PRO A 204 -12.22 0.46 -1.07
N ARG A 205 -11.78 0.70 0.18
CA ARG A 205 -12.63 0.54 1.38
C ARG A 205 -13.90 1.39 1.32
N TYR A 206 -13.81 2.65 0.92
CA TYR A 206 -14.98 3.53 0.81
C TYR A 206 -15.96 2.98 -0.23
N ILE A 207 -15.44 2.52 -1.37
CA ILE A 207 -16.27 1.96 -2.44
C ILE A 207 -17.02 0.72 -1.93
N GLN A 208 -16.32 -0.22 -1.31
CA GLN A 208 -16.93 -1.45 -0.78
C GLN A 208 -17.94 -1.19 0.34
N GLN A 209 -17.72 -0.17 1.17
CA GLN A 209 -18.59 0.11 2.32
C GLN A 209 -19.83 0.92 1.95
N TYR A 210 -19.71 1.87 1.03
CA TYR A 210 -20.77 2.87 0.79
C TYR A 210 -21.30 2.86 -0.64
N LYS A 211 -20.58 2.22 -1.57
CA LYS A 211 -20.83 2.28 -3.02
C LYS A 211 -20.77 0.91 -3.68
N SER A 212 -21.01 -0.18 -2.94
CA SER A 212 -20.91 -1.54 -3.44
C SER A 212 -21.84 -1.83 -4.63
N LYS A 213 -23.01 -1.19 -4.70
CA LYS A 213 -23.93 -1.27 -5.84
C LYS A 213 -23.41 -0.60 -7.11
N GLU A 214 -22.49 0.36 -6.96
CA GLU A 214 -21.86 1.13 -8.04
C GLU A 214 -20.45 0.60 -8.34
N LYS A 215 -20.05 -0.57 -7.83
CA LYS A 215 -18.66 -1.09 -7.89
C LYS A 215 -18.03 -1.01 -9.29
N GLN A 216 -18.75 -1.45 -10.33
CA GLN A 216 -18.23 -1.49 -11.69
C GLN A 216 -17.87 -0.09 -12.21
N LEU A 217 -18.69 0.93 -11.92
CA LEU A 217 -18.42 2.31 -12.28
C LEU A 217 -17.06 2.79 -11.75
N TYR A 218 -16.71 2.38 -10.53
CA TYR A 218 -15.42 2.71 -9.93
C TYR A 218 -14.27 1.88 -10.53
N ILE A 219 -14.49 0.61 -10.88
CA ILE A 219 -13.50 -0.21 -11.60
C ILE A 219 -13.16 0.45 -12.94
N ASP A 220 -14.17 0.80 -13.74
CA ASP A 220 -14.00 1.46 -15.03
C ASP A 220 -13.25 2.79 -14.89
N LYS A 221 -13.58 3.58 -13.84
CA LYS A 221 -12.89 4.83 -13.51
C LYS A 221 -11.41 4.60 -13.18
N TYR A 222 -11.09 3.58 -12.39
CA TYR A 222 -9.71 3.22 -12.06
C TYR A 222 -8.94 2.85 -13.32
N ILE A 223 -9.48 1.94 -14.14
CA ILE A 223 -8.82 1.48 -15.37
C ILE A 223 -8.59 2.66 -16.33
N LEU A 224 -9.59 3.52 -16.53
CA LEU A 224 -9.47 4.71 -17.37
C LEU A 224 -8.39 5.68 -16.87
N ALA A 225 -8.19 5.81 -15.57
CA ALA A 225 -7.12 6.65 -15.02
C ALA A 225 -5.74 6.01 -15.21
N LEU A 226 -5.64 4.71 -14.93
CA LEU A 226 -4.38 3.98 -14.88
C LEU A 226 -3.79 3.68 -16.29
N LYS A 227 -4.63 3.48 -17.31
CA LYS A 227 -4.20 3.20 -18.69
C LYS A 227 -3.89 4.43 -19.55
N LYS A 228 -4.02 5.65 -19.01
CA LYS A 228 -3.62 6.89 -19.72
C LYS A 228 -2.13 6.93 -20.00
#